data_AF-A0A920JEB5-F1
#
_entry.id   AF-A0A920JEB5-F1
#
_cell.length_a   1.000
_cell.length_b   1.000
_cell.length_c   1.000
_cell.angle_alpha   90.00
_cell.angle_beta   90.00
_cell.angle_gamma   90.00
#
_symmetry.space_group_name_H-M   'P 1'
#
loop_
_entity.id
_entity.type
_entity.pdbx_description
1 polymer ?
#
loop_
_entity_poly.entity_id
_entity_poly.type
_entity_poly.pdbx_seq_one_letter_code
_entity_poly.pdbx_strand_id
1 'polypeptide(L)'
;MLSNSMIIRDAELAFTHNVPPHRTLCNRGANGIDGIISTSLGASFGSKEKVICIVGDVATTHDFGGILASIRMEADMTIVILDNGGGGIFSFLPISDAISTEQFDKYFLTSPMLPFVDILNH
;
A
#
# COMPACT_ATOMS: atom_id res chain seq x y z
N MET A 1 5.47 -1.08 -8.01
CA MET A 1 5.74 -1.22 -6.57
C MET A 1 4.55 -1.91 -5.94
N LEU A 2 4.79 -2.99 -5.19
CA LEU A 2 3.78 -3.64 -4.36
C LEU A 2 4.08 -3.35 -2.90
N SER A 3 3.10 -2.83 -2.18
CA SER A 3 3.19 -2.65 -0.74
C SER A 3 3.22 -3.99 0.00
N ASN A 4 3.65 -3.93 1.25
CA ASN A 4 3.63 -5.07 2.18
C ASN A 4 2.19 -5.42 2.59
N SER A 5 2.02 -6.26 3.62
CA SER A 5 0.71 -6.76 4.05
C SER A 5 0.06 -7.69 3.01
N MET A 6 -1.25 -7.62 2.78
CA MET A 6 -1.97 -8.53 1.89
C MET A 6 -1.62 -8.34 0.41
N ILE A 7 -1.30 -7.13 -0.03
CA ILE A 7 -1.09 -6.81 -1.46
C ILE A 7 -0.03 -7.70 -2.13
N ILE A 8 1.14 -7.85 -1.51
CA ILE A 8 2.21 -8.71 -2.06
C ILE A 8 1.83 -10.19 -2.03
N ARG A 9 1.03 -10.63 -1.04
CA ARG A 9 0.57 -12.02 -0.89
C ARG A 9 -0.51 -12.36 -1.91
N ASP A 10 -1.47 -11.46 -2.09
CA ASP A 10 -2.52 -11.59 -3.08
C ASP A 10 -1.94 -11.59 -4.50
N ALA A 11 -0.93 -10.75 -4.75
CA ALA A 11 -0.19 -10.76 -6.00
C ALA A 11 0.54 -12.11 -6.23
N GLU A 12 1.20 -12.66 -5.21
CA GLU A 12 1.86 -13.96 -5.28
C GLU A 12 0.87 -15.10 -5.61
N LEU A 13 -0.33 -15.06 -5.02
CA LEU A 13 -1.39 -16.04 -5.29
C LEU A 13 -2.04 -15.87 -6.67
N ALA A 14 -2.29 -14.62 -7.08
CA ALA A 14 -3.01 -14.31 -8.31
C ALA A 14 -2.13 -14.46 -9.56
N PHE A 15 -0.83 -14.14 -9.48
CA PHE A 15 0.07 -14.12 -10.63
C PHE A 15 0.84 -15.44 -10.82
N THR A 16 0.15 -16.57 -10.63
CA THR A 16 0.84 -17.87 -10.60
C THR A 16 1.24 -18.43 -11.96
N HIS A 17 0.66 -18.02 -13.10
CA HIS A 17 1.09 -18.48 -14.43
C HIS A 17 0.71 -17.46 -15.54
N ASN A 18 1.50 -17.40 -16.62
CA ASN A 18 1.20 -16.66 -17.88
C ASN A 18 1.06 -15.13 -17.81
N VAL A 19 1.63 -14.47 -16.80
CA VAL A 19 1.70 -13.00 -16.78
C VAL A 19 2.92 -12.56 -17.60
N PRO A 20 2.80 -11.56 -18.50
CA PRO A 20 3.96 -10.98 -19.16
C PRO A 20 5.02 -10.55 -18.15
N PRO A 21 6.32 -10.66 -18.50
CA PRO A 21 7.38 -10.25 -17.59
C PRO A 21 7.23 -8.78 -17.23
N HIS A 22 7.11 -8.50 -15.94
CA HIS A 22 7.03 -7.17 -15.38
C HIS A 22 8.03 -7.05 -14.24
N ARG A 23 8.61 -5.84 -14.06
CA ARG A 23 9.54 -5.58 -12.97
C ARG A 23 8.78 -5.23 -11.70
N THR A 24 8.81 -6.14 -10.73
CA THR A 24 8.19 -5.92 -9.42
C THR A 24 9.21 -5.37 -8.43
N LEU A 25 8.87 -4.25 -7.80
CA LEU A 25 9.59 -3.65 -6.68
C LEU A 25 8.77 -3.81 -5.41
N CYS A 26 9.44 -4.09 -4.29
CA CYS A 26 8.81 -4.19 -2.95
C CYS A 26 9.85 -3.96 -1.84
N ASN A 27 9.45 -3.33 -0.74
CA ASN A 27 10.32 -3.08 0.42
C ASN A 27 10.30 -4.28 1.38
N ARG A 28 10.95 -5.39 0.98
CA ARG A 28 10.92 -6.68 1.70
C ARG A 28 12.06 -6.92 2.69
N GLY A 29 12.97 -5.96 2.87
CA GLY A 29 14.06 -6.07 3.85
C GLY A 29 13.54 -6.15 5.29
N ALA A 30 12.81 -5.13 5.72
CA ALA A 30 12.17 -5.07 7.04
C ALA A 30 10.64 -5.24 7.00
N ASN A 31 10.03 -5.26 5.81
CA ASN A 31 8.58 -5.40 5.59
C ASN A 31 7.70 -4.29 6.21
N GLY A 32 8.28 -3.11 6.44
CA GLY A 32 7.55 -1.94 6.95
C GLY A 32 6.55 -1.37 5.95
N ILE A 33 5.56 -0.63 6.46
CA ILE A 33 4.56 0.08 5.65
C ILE A 33 4.99 1.52 5.31
N ASP A 34 6.08 1.99 5.90
CA ASP A 34 6.58 3.33 5.71
C ASP A 34 7.32 3.47 4.38
N GLY A 35 7.21 4.65 3.76
CA GLY A 35 8.02 5.03 2.60
C GLY A 35 7.69 4.29 1.30
N ILE A 36 6.56 3.59 1.19
CA ILE A 36 6.19 2.82 -0.01
C ILE A 36 5.94 3.73 -1.22
N ILE A 37 5.21 4.83 -1.04
CA ILE A 37 4.92 5.82 -2.08
C ILE A 37 6.20 6.60 -2.39
N SER A 38 6.94 7.04 -1.38
CA SER A 38 8.23 7.72 -1.52
C SER A 38 9.26 6.86 -2.28
N THR A 39 9.31 5.56 -2.02
CA THR A 39 10.16 4.62 -2.78
C THR A 39 9.70 4.49 -4.23
N SER A 40 8.38 4.43 -4.46
CA SER A 40 7.79 4.37 -5.80
C SER A 40 8.09 5.61 -6.62
N LEU A 41 8.05 6.78 -5.97
CA LEU A 41 8.42 8.06 -6.56
C LEU A 41 9.89 8.06 -6.98
N GLY A 42 10.79 7.55 -6.14
CA GLY A 42 12.19 7.36 -6.52
C GLY A 42 12.35 6.46 -7.75
N ALA A 43 11.56 5.39 -7.86
CA ALA A 43 11.58 4.51 -9.01
C ALA A 43 11.02 5.16 -10.30
N SER A 44 10.02 6.05 -10.19
CA SER A 44 9.46 6.75 -11.35
C SER A 44 10.46 7.75 -11.93
N PHE A 45 11.23 8.45 -11.09
CA PHE A 45 12.30 9.33 -11.58
C PHE A 45 13.56 8.58 -12.00
N GLY A 46 13.85 7.43 -11.40
CA GLY A 46 15.03 6.62 -11.68
C GLY A 46 14.91 5.71 -12.90
N SER A 47 13.76 5.67 -13.58
CA SER A 47 13.54 4.81 -14.75
C SER A 47 12.71 5.52 -15.82
N LYS A 48 12.74 4.99 -17.05
CA LYS A 48 11.85 5.45 -18.15
C LYS A 48 10.55 4.64 -18.24
N GLU A 49 10.36 3.71 -17.31
CA GLU A 49 9.22 2.80 -17.30
C GLU A 49 8.06 3.43 -16.53
N LYS A 50 6.83 3.11 -16.93
CA LYS A 50 5.65 3.53 -16.16
C LYS A 50 5.64 2.82 -14.81
N VAL A 51 5.48 3.59 -13.74
CA VAL A 51 5.43 3.05 -12.38
C VAL A 51 4.00 3.03 -11.87
N ILE A 52 3.54 1.85 -11.47
CA ILE A 52 2.29 1.65 -10.73
C ILE A 52 2.66 1.30 -9.28
N CYS A 53 2.17 2.08 -8.32
CA CYS A 53 2.27 1.81 -6.88
C CYS A 53 0.93 1.27 -6.39
N ILE A 54 0.90 0.03 -5.90
CA ILE A 54 -0.28 -0.56 -5.27
C ILE A 54 -0.03 -0.61 -3.76
N VAL A 55 -0.82 0.15 -3.00
CA VAL A 55 -0.60 0.41 -1.58
C VAL A 55 -1.92 0.35 -0.80
N GLY A 56 -1.88 -0.09 0.46
CA GLY A 56 -3.07 -0.11 1.33
C GLY A 56 -3.32 1.27 1.94
N ASP A 57 -4.55 1.52 2.36
CA ASP A 57 -4.96 2.71 3.13
C ASP A 57 -4.04 3.05 4.31
N VAL A 58 -3.74 2.10 5.21
CA VAL A 58 -2.88 2.34 6.38
C VAL A 58 -1.46 2.69 5.94
N ALA A 59 -0.90 1.98 4.97
CA ALA A 59 0.43 2.30 4.44
C ALA A 59 0.45 3.67 3.73
N THR A 60 -0.67 4.07 3.11
CA THR A 60 -0.82 5.37 2.47
C THR A 60 -0.81 6.50 3.48
N THR A 61 -1.46 6.33 4.64
CA THR A 61 -1.44 7.36 5.69
C THR A 61 -0.09 7.51 6.35
N HIS A 62 0.64 6.40 6.52
CA HIS A 62 2.04 6.41 6.99
C HIS A 62 2.99 7.16 6.04
N ASP A 63 2.69 7.21 4.75
CA ASP A 63 3.54 7.84 3.72
C ASP A 63 2.79 8.90 2.91
N PHE A 64 1.87 9.63 3.55
CA PHE A 64 1.04 10.65 2.89
C PHE A 64 1.89 11.80 2.32
N GLY A 65 3.03 12.10 2.98
CA GLY A 65 4.02 13.05 2.47
C GLY A 65 4.58 12.65 1.10
N GLY A 66 4.65 11.35 0.79
CA GLY A 66 5.03 10.83 -0.52
C GLY A 66 4.03 11.19 -1.63
N ILE A 67 2.73 11.21 -1.33
CA ILE A 67 1.69 11.68 -2.27
C ILE A 67 1.92 13.16 -2.58
N LEU A 68 2.06 13.99 -1.54
CA LEU A 68 2.30 15.43 -1.72
C LEU A 68 3.57 15.71 -2.54
N ALA A 69 4.63 14.93 -2.31
CA ALA A 69 5.85 15.01 -3.10
C ALA A 69 5.61 14.61 -4.57
N SER A 70 4.86 13.54 -4.83
CA SER A 70 4.55 13.08 -6.19
C SER A 70 3.79 14.14 -7.01
N ILE A 71 2.83 14.83 -6.39
CA ILE A 71 2.07 15.92 -7.02
C ILE A 71 2.99 17.10 -7.32
N ARG A 72 3.74 17.57 -6.32
CA ARG A 72 4.64 18.73 -6.45
C ARG A 72 5.72 18.50 -7.52
N MET A 73 6.15 17.26 -7.69
CA MET A 73 7.20 16.90 -8.65
C MET A 73 6.64 16.47 -10.01
N GLU A 74 5.32 16.50 -10.21
CA GLU A 74 4.66 16.10 -11.46
C GLU A 74 5.08 14.69 -11.92
N ALA A 75 5.12 13.74 -10.98
CA ALA A 75 5.60 12.40 -11.26
C ALA A 75 4.67 11.64 -12.22
N ASP A 76 5.24 11.04 -13.28
CA ASP A 76 4.52 10.09 -14.15
C ASP A 76 4.41 8.72 -13.48
N MET A 77 3.53 8.63 -12.48
CA MET A 77 3.24 7.39 -11.77
C MET A 77 1.75 7.27 -11.43
N THR A 78 1.24 6.04 -11.37
CA THR A 78 -0.11 5.75 -10.91
C THR A 78 -0.07 5.20 -9.49
N ILE A 79 -0.82 5.79 -8.57
CA ILE A 79 -1.00 5.28 -7.20
C ILE A 79 -2.39 4.64 -7.13
N VAL A 80 -2.45 3.37 -6.77
CA VAL A 80 -3.68 2.61 -6.50
C VAL A 80 -3.73 2.37 -5.00
N ILE A 81 -4.67 3.03 -4.33
CA ILE A 81 -4.92 2.86 -2.90
C ILE A 81 -6.03 1.81 -2.73
N LEU A 82 -5.69 0.71 -2.08
CA LEU A 82 -6.65 -0.31 -1.66
C LEU A 82 -7.14 0.05 -0.27
N ASP A 83 -8.30 0.68 -0.24
CA ASP A 83 -8.99 1.09 0.98
C ASP A 83 -9.95 -0.01 1.43
N ASN A 84 -9.52 -0.80 2.41
CA ASN A 84 -10.30 -1.87 3.03
C ASN A 84 -10.60 -1.57 4.51
N GLY A 85 -10.40 -0.33 4.95
CA GLY A 85 -10.73 0.13 6.30
C GLY A 85 -9.77 -0.34 7.40
N GLY A 86 -8.52 -0.65 7.08
CA GLY A 86 -7.49 -0.93 8.08
C GLY A 86 -6.49 -2.05 7.71
N GLY A 87 -5.72 -2.48 8.71
CA GLY A 87 -4.72 -3.54 8.58
C GLY A 87 -5.29 -4.94 8.32
N GLY A 88 -5.89 -5.17 7.13
CA GLY A 88 -6.62 -6.40 6.82
C GLY A 88 -5.84 -7.71 6.99
N ILE A 89 -4.50 -7.67 6.98
CA ILE A 89 -3.67 -8.85 7.27
C ILE A 89 -3.91 -9.44 8.66
N PHE A 90 -4.25 -8.62 9.66
CA PHE A 90 -4.48 -9.11 11.02
C PHE A 90 -5.71 -10.02 11.10
N SER A 91 -6.64 -9.92 10.14
CA SER A 91 -7.81 -10.80 10.06
C SER A 91 -7.44 -12.24 9.67
N PHE A 92 -6.22 -12.45 9.16
CA PHE A 92 -5.69 -13.77 8.82
C PHE A 92 -4.77 -14.35 9.93
N LEU A 93 -4.59 -13.62 11.03
CA LEU A 93 -3.76 -14.05 12.16
C LEU A 93 -4.64 -14.53 13.32
N PRO A 94 -4.15 -15.48 14.16
CA PRO A 94 -4.91 -16.03 15.29
C PRO A 94 -5.40 -14.99 16.30
N ILE A 95 -4.81 -13.79 16.31
CA ILE A 95 -5.23 -12.68 17.17
C ILE A 95 -6.67 -12.24 16.89
N SER A 96 -7.16 -12.41 15.67
CA SER A 96 -8.54 -12.07 15.29
C SER A 96 -9.59 -12.85 16.08
N ASP A 97 -9.30 -14.09 16.46
CA ASP A 97 -10.18 -14.95 17.27
C ASP A 97 -9.92 -14.83 18.77
N ALA A 98 -8.81 -14.20 19.17
CA ALA A 98 -8.33 -14.20 20.56
C ALA A 98 -8.82 -13.01 21.40
N ILE A 99 -9.39 -11.99 20.79
CA ILE A 99 -9.86 -10.75 21.45
C ILE A 99 -11.25 -10.36 20.95
N SER A 100 -11.90 -9.41 21.63
CA SER A 100 -13.20 -8.93 21.14
C SER A 100 -13.05 -8.14 19.83
N THR A 101 -14.10 -8.11 19.01
CA THR A 101 -14.15 -7.32 17.78
C THR A 101 -13.82 -5.85 18.03
N GLU A 102 -14.35 -5.26 19.11
CA GLU A 102 -14.05 -3.86 19.46
C GLU A 102 -12.56 -3.63 19.75
N GLN A 103 -11.91 -4.55 20.47
CA GLN A 103 -10.47 -4.48 20.73
C GLN A 103 -9.66 -4.71 19.45
N PHE A 104 -10.09 -5.63 18.59
CA PHE A 104 -9.45 -5.91 17.32
C PHE A 104 -9.48 -4.70 16.39
N ASP A 105 -10.65 -4.09 16.23
CA ASP A 105 -10.83 -2.89 15.40
C ASP A 105 -9.95 -1.74 15.91
N LYS A 106 -9.97 -1.53 17.23
CA LYS A 106 -9.24 -0.43 17.88
C LYS A 106 -7.72 -0.59 17.84
N TYR A 107 -7.21 -1.81 18.03
CA TYR A 107 -5.78 -2.04 18.25
C TYR A 107 -5.05 -2.69 17.07
N PHE A 108 -5.77 -3.31 16.13
CA PHE A 108 -5.17 -4.04 15.00
C PHE A 108 -5.60 -3.52 13.64
N LEU A 109 -6.91 -3.31 13.40
CA LEU A 109 -7.33 -2.74 12.11
C LEU A 109 -6.89 -1.28 12.00
N THR A 110 -7.03 -0.50 13.08
CA THR A 110 -6.57 0.89 13.16
C THR A 110 -6.93 1.68 11.90
N SER A 111 -8.21 1.63 11.52
CA SER A 111 -8.71 2.29 10.32
C SER A 111 -8.28 3.76 10.31
N PRO A 112 -7.67 4.27 9.22
CA PRO A 112 -7.26 5.66 9.18
C PRO A 112 -8.44 6.64 9.11
N MET A 113 -9.64 6.15 8.74
CA MET A 113 -10.87 6.94 8.61
C MET A 113 -10.70 8.20 7.73
N LEU A 114 -9.83 8.13 6.71
CA LEU A 114 -9.56 9.23 5.80
C LEU A 114 -10.41 9.11 4.52
N PRO A 115 -11.14 10.18 4.13
CA PRO A 115 -11.84 10.19 2.85
C PRO A 115 -10.86 10.50 1.71
N PHE A 116 -10.07 9.51 1.27
CA PHE A 116 -9.02 9.70 0.26
C PHE A 116 -9.52 10.37 -1.02
N VAL A 117 -10.72 10.02 -1.48
CA VAL A 117 -11.34 10.61 -2.68
C VAL A 117 -11.53 12.12 -2.51
N ASP A 118 -12.04 12.57 -1.37
CA ASP A 118 -12.27 13.99 -1.11
C ASP A 118 -10.95 14.75 -0.95
N ILE A 119 -9.95 14.11 -0.35
CA ILE A 119 -8.64 14.72 -0.10
C ILE A 119 -7.82 14.87 -1.40
N LEU A 120 -7.92 13.91 -2.33
CA LEU A 120 -7.07 13.84 -3.52
C LEU A 120 -7.69 14.45 -4.78
N ASN A 121 -8.97 14.82 -4.76
CA ASN A 121 -9.67 15.47 -5.88
C ASN A 121 -9.53 17.01 -5.89
N HIS A 122 -8.70 17.58 -5.01
CA HIS A 122 -8.43 19.01 -4.90
C HIS A 122 -6.94 19.31 -5.06
#